data_AF-A0A4Y6I5B9-F1
#
_entry.id   AF-A0A4Y6I5B9-F1
#
_cell.length_a   1.000
_cell.length_b   1.000
_cell.length_c   1.000
_cell.angle_alpha   90.00
_cell.angle_beta   90.00
_cell.angle_gamma   90.00
#
_symmetry.space_group_name_H-M   'P 1'
#
loop_
_entity.id
_entity.type
_entity.pdbx_description
1 polymer ?
#
loop_
_entity_poly.entity_id
_entity_poly.type
_entity_poly.pdbx_seq_one_letter_code
_entity_poly.pdbx_strand_id
1 'polypeptide(L)'
;MSAVNDNKKLFELSIPSTHDSAMWEGSGAAWTFGWAIARTQFLNIANQLRLGIRGFDIRVSSNGWIYHGAAASTLSFEEFLKQVSAFLVQHPKETVVIKVKDENMDVDNTSQAASAKRNYENALAKYRNFLFNPNGAEPWNLDYRLSNLRGKMVIVNHWHHLVSTSRVGGFKFGDYINRHQHVQDEYNAPVNEKIEKAQRMFGYSNEDHSNKLYLNFLSKAGGFGSHPDNFAREINPKINKYLNEHQEYKKLGMVFMDFPGPSLVEAIFKTNYYISDRDINNRYLGNPLNRNSFTANAPVAETNTFTINGPLNGLHYEVTMDNRTIGSGTANSNSVNITLQNGEKFSVGKRIAIKIFKMTPENPFYESRKFHEISFNIVVLDNAYLNKLNSLKTRVQNLMNDFNTLAPNVKNYINTKFLAELNKIPNSSDANYRKLNELETSWNGLESKLFKVRTSLNSFNGFINPFKQLVSSSYVSQDNKNKVNGLQTELNSLVNTAFNQSNTPESINVSGIENFASKNQHAYETYNQLDTSYKQSQYLNLNSRLNTVFSKFNYGKSKYSDLIVKAQTDLNAHLNNLLNSATSGKNNQKLFQTLHKQMSKPCQQLKKL
;
A
#
# COMPACT_ATOMS: atom_id res chain seq x y z
N MET A 1 -31.22 -16.77 -7.14
CA MET A 1 -30.14 -16.58 -6.15
C MET A 1 -28.75 -16.43 -6.77
N SER A 2 -28.52 -16.81 -8.03
CA SER A 2 -27.20 -16.76 -8.71
C SER A 2 -26.37 -15.47 -8.57
N ALA A 3 -27.01 -14.31 -8.39
CA ALA A 3 -26.36 -13.00 -8.24
C ALA A 3 -26.30 -12.50 -6.77
N VAL A 4 -26.74 -13.30 -5.81
CA VAL A 4 -26.54 -13.03 -4.38
C VAL A 4 -25.11 -13.39 -3.99
N ASN A 5 -24.45 -12.56 -3.19
CA ASN A 5 -23.06 -12.78 -2.76
C ASN A 5 -22.89 -14.13 -2.04
N ASP A 6 -21.92 -14.91 -2.46
CA ASP A 6 -21.66 -16.27 -1.97
C ASP A 6 -21.27 -16.33 -0.48
N ASN A 7 -20.81 -15.23 0.09
CA ASN A 7 -20.49 -15.13 1.52
C ASN A 7 -21.73 -14.99 2.41
N LYS A 8 -22.91 -14.63 1.87
CA LYS A 8 -24.13 -14.58 2.69
C LYS A 8 -24.44 -15.96 3.23
N LYS A 9 -24.80 -16.05 4.50
CA LYS A 9 -25.22 -17.32 5.13
C LYS A 9 -26.71 -17.56 4.93
N LEU A 10 -27.13 -18.82 5.03
CA LEU A 10 -28.54 -19.22 5.07
C LEU A 10 -29.39 -18.32 5.98
N PHE A 11 -28.88 -18.06 7.19
CA PHE A 11 -29.55 -17.29 8.24
C PHE A 11 -29.64 -15.79 7.94
N GLU A 12 -28.97 -15.31 6.90
CA GLU A 12 -28.96 -13.92 6.43
C GLU A 12 -29.88 -13.70 5.22
N LEU A 13 -30.55 -14.76 4.73
CA LEU A 13 -31.38 -14.71 3.53
C LEU A 13 -32.84 -14.40 3.85
N SER A 14 -33.46 -13.68 2.91
CA SER A 14 -34.90 -13.54 2.77
C SER A 14 -35.40 -14.53 1.71
N ILE A 15 -36.13 -15.56 2.13
CA ILE A 15 -36.49 -16.70 1.29
C ILE A 15 -38.01 -16.68 1.06
N PRO A 16 -38.47 -16.35 -0.16
CA PRO A 16 -39.87 -16.53 -0.51
C PRO A 16 -40.24 -18.00 -0.39
N SER A 17 -41.25 -18.29 0.43
CA SER A 17 -41.63 -19.63 0.81
C SER A 17 -43.13 -19.85 0.65
N THR A 18 -43.56 -21.09 0.46
CA THR A 18 -44.99 -21.45 0.36
C THR A 18 -45.39 -22.34 1.53
N HIS A 19 -46.54 -22.04 2.14
CA HIS A 19 -47.16 -22.88 3.16
C HIS A 19 -47.89 -24.06 2.49
N ASP A 20 -47.77 -25.25 3.06
CA ASP A 20 -48.33 -26.50 2.52
C ASP A 20 -48.10 -26.63 1.01
N SER A 21 -46.83 -26.54 0.61
CA SER A 21 -46.44 -26.18 -0.76
C SER A 21 -46.97 -27.11 -1.85
N ALA A 22 -47.26 -28.37 -1.51
CA ALA A 22 -47.75 -29.37 -2.45
C ALA A 22 -49.28 -29.51 -2.47
N MET A 23 -50.02 -28.66 -1.76
CA MET A 23 -51.49 -28.65 -1.76
C MET A 23 -52.07 -27.74 -2.85
N TRP A 24 -51.61 -27.92 -4.10
CA TRP A 24 -52.18 -27.27 -5.28
C TRP A 24 -53.24 -28.12 -5.98
N GLU A 25 -53.12 -29.44 -5.85
CA GLU A 25 -54.04 -30.48 -6.27
C GLU A 25 -53.94 -31.65 -5.27
N GLY A 26 -55.04 -32.37 -5.11
CA GLY A 26 -55.14 -33.50 -4.20
C GLY A 26 -56.07 -34.58 -4.72
N SER A 27 -56.19 -35.65 -3.93
CA SER A 27 -56.96 -36.84 -4.28
C SER A 27 -57.76 -37.38 -3.09
N GLY A 28 -58.74 -38.23 -3.39
CA GLY A 28 -59.61 -38.87 -2.40
C GLY A 28 -60.77 -38.00 -1.93
N ALA A 29 -61.70 -38.62 -1.19
CA ALA A 29 -62.96 -37.99 -0.79
C ALA A 29 -62.76 -36.70 0.03
N ALA A 30 -61.77 -36.67 0.94
CA ALA A 30 -61.46 -35.49 1.74
C ALA A 30 -61.06 -34.28 0.87
N TRP A 31 -60.32 -34.51 -0.22
CA TRP A 31 -60.05 -33.47 -1.20
C TRP A 31 -61.31 -33.14 -2.01
N THR A 32 -62.00 -34.13 -2.58
CA THR A 32 -63.19 -33.90 -3.42
C THR A 32 -64.24 -33.01 -2.74
N PHE A 33 -64.51 -33.21 -1.46
CA PHE A 33 -65.51 -32.46 -0.71
C PHE A 33 -64.94 -31.31 0.14
N GLY A 34 -63.61 -31.24 0.31
CA GLY A 34 -62.94 -30.29 1.21
C GLY A 34 -61.80 -29.48 0.56
N TRP A 35 -61.60 -29.58 -0.76
CA TRP A 35 -60.46 -28.96 -1.47
C TRP A 35 -60.36 -27.46 -1.20
N ALA A 36 -61.50 -26.78 -1.03
CA ALA A 36 -61.52 -25.34 -0.88
C ALA A 36 -60.95 -24.87 0.47
N ILE A 37 -60.85 -25.76 1.45
CA ILE A 37 -60.20 -25.52 2.75
C ILE A 37 -58.78 -26.13 2.75
N ALA A 38 -58.58 -27.24 2.04
CA ALA A 38 -57.30 -27.95 1.99
C ALA A 38 -56.28 -27.31 1.03
N ARG A 39 -56.73 -26.62 -0.01
CA ARG A 39 -55.89 -26.03 -1.05
C ARG A 39 -55.28 -24.71 -0.57
N THR A 40 -53.96 -24.63 -0.61
CA THR A 40 -53.18 -23.45 -0.18
C THR A 40 -52.36 -22.85 -1.32
N GLN A 41 -52.21 -23.58 -2.43
CA GLN A 41 -51.42 -23.17 -3.58
C GLN A 41 -52.20 -23.29 -4.88
N PHE A 42 -51.87 -22.44 -5.85
CA PHE A 42 -52.37 -22.55 -7.22
C PHE A 42 -51.33 -23.17 -8.17
N LEU A 43 -50.04 -22.93 -7.89
CA LEU A 43 -48.93 -23.38 -8.72
C LEU A 43 -48.42 -24.73 -8.26
N ASN A 44 -48.10 -25.61 -9.22
CA ASN A 44 -47.31 -26.81 -8.93
C ASN A 44 -45.86 -26.44 -8.53
N ILE A 45 -45.10 -27.43 -8.05
CA ILE A 45 -43.75 -27.21 -7.50
C ILE A 45 -42.79 -26.60 -8.54
N ALA A 46 -42.81 -27.08 -9.78
CA ALA A 46 -41.98 -26.54 -10.86
C ALA A 46 -42.27 -25.05 -11.12
N ASN A 47 -43.55 -24.66 -11.11
CA ASN A 47 -43.95 -23.27 -11.31
C ASN A 47 -43.65 -22.38 -10.10
N GLN A 48 -43.75 -22.91 -8.87
CA GLN A 48 -43.30 -22.20 -7.66
C GLN A 48 -41.78 -21.92 -7.72
N LEU A 49 -40.98 -22.91 -8.13
CA LEU A 49 -39.54 -22.74 -8.33
C LEU A 49 -39.25 -21.69 -9.41
N ARG A 50 -39.98 -21.70 -10.53
CA ARG A 50 -39.85 -20.67 -11.59
C ARG A 50 -40.23 -19.27 -11.09
N LEU A 51 -41.26 -19.16 -10.25
CA LEU A 51 -41.71 -17.88 -9.67
C LEU A 51 -40.65 -17.26 -8.73
N GLY A 52 -39.74 -18.08 -8.18
CA GLY A 52 -38.70 -17.63 -7.25
C GLY A 52 -38.84 -18.20 -5.84
N ILE A 53 -39.79 -19.09 -5.59
CA ILE A 53 -39.93 -19.80 -4.31
C ILE A 53 -38.70 -20.68 -4.09
N ARG A 54 -38.08 -20.55 -2.91
CA ARG A 54 -36.93 -21.37 -2.49
C ARG A 54 -37.13 -21.98 -1.11
N GLY A 55 -38.23 -21.67 -0.43
CA GLY A 55 -38.63 -22.31 0.82
C GLY A 55 -39.91 -23.10 0.65
N PHE A 56 -39.93 -24.35 1.11
CA PHE A 56 -41.09 -25.22 0.99
C PHE A 56 -41.47 -25.80 2.35
N ASP A 57 -42.75 -25.71 2.70
CA ASP A 57 -43.32 -26.42 3.84
C ASP A 57 -43.99 -27.71 3.34
N ILE A 58 -43.38 -28.85 3.67
CA ILE A 58 -43.81 -30.17 3.21
C ILE A 58 -44.22 -31.00 4.42
N ARG A 59 -45.49 -31.39 4.47
CA ARG A 59 -46.05 -32.18 5.57
C ARG A 59 -46.30 -33.61 5.13
N VAL A 60 -45.63 -34.55 5.77
CA VAL A 60 -45.52 -35.94 5.30
C VAL A 60 -46.20 -36.87 6.30
N SER A 61 -47.03 -37.79 5.80
CA SER A 61 -47.63 -38.83 6.62
C SER A 61 -46.75 -40.09 6.65
N SER A 62 -47.09 -41.05 7.51
CA SER A 62 -46.36 -42.32 7.69
C SER A 62 -46.13 -43.14 6.43
N ASN A 63 -47.01 -43.00 5.43
CA ASN A 63 -46.91 -43.70 4.15
C ASN A 63 -45.98 -43.00 3.13
N GLY A 64 -45.32 -41.89 3.51
CA GLY A 64 -44.42 -41.12 2.64
C GLY A 64 -45.13 -40.16 1.67
N TRP A 65 -46.46 -40.08 1.72
CA TRP A 65 -47.25 -39.13 0.94
C TRP A 65 -47.43 -37.81 1.66
N ILE A 66 -47.66 -36.75 0.89
CA ILE A 66 -47.89 -35.40 1.42
C ILE A 66 -49.38 -35.19 1.68
N TYR A 67 -49.72 -34.57 2.81
CA TYR A 67 -51.10 -34.34 3.25
C TYR A 67 -51.29 -32.93 3.82
N HIS A 68 -52.56 -32.53 3.90
CA HIS A 68 -53.04 -31.43 4.75
C HIS A 68 -54.37 -31.85 5.39
N GLY A 69 -54.37 -32.09 6.69
CA GLY A 69 -55.47 -32.80 7.33
C GLY A 69 -55.70 -34.18 6.67
N ALA A 70 -56.96 -34.56 6.51
CA ALA A 70 -57.32 -35.78 5.81
C ALA A 70 -57.12 -35.73 4.28
N ALA A 71 -56.84 -34.55 3.70
CA ALA A 71 -56.71 -34.39 2.26
C ALA A 71 -55.31 -34.79 1.79
N ALA A 72 -55.23 -35.75 0.87
CA ALA A 72 -53.98 -36.19 0.26
C ALA A 72 -53.59 -35.26 -0.89
N SER A 73 -52.31 -34.87 -0.97
CA SER A 73 -51.73 -34.30 -2.19
C SER A 73 -51.62 -35.36 -3.29
N THR A 74 -51.45 -34.94 -4.54
CA THR A 74 -51.04 -35.83 -5.63
C THR A 74 -49.55 -36.19 -5.62
N LEU A 75 -48.77 -35.66 -4.66
CA LEU A 75 -47.33 -35.89 -4.56
C LEU A 75 -46.92 -36.69 -3.32
N SER A 76 -45.94 -37.58 -3.51
CA SER A 76 -45.16 -38.14 -2.42
C SER A 76 -43.97 -37.25 -2.09
N PHE A 77 -43.38 -37.44 -0.90
CA PHE A 77 -42.16 -36.71 -0.54
C PHE A 77 -41.00 -37.02 -1.50
N GLU A 78 -40.89 -38.26 -1.97
CA GLU A 78 -39.88 -38.67 -2.94
C GLU A 78 -40.05 -37.94 -4.29
N GLU A 79 -41.28 -37.85 -4.81
CA GLU A 79 -41.54 -37.17 -6.09
C GLU A 79 -41.32 -35.65 -5.95
N PHE A 80 -41.62 -35.07 -4.80
CA PHE A 80 -41.24 -33.69 -4.50
C PHE A 80 -39.72 -33.47 -4.57
N LEU A 81 -38.93 -34.31 -3.88
CA LEU A 81 -37.46 -34.24 -3.92
C LEU A 81 -36.90 -34.42 -5.34
N LYS A 82 -37.51 -35.30 -6.14
CA LYS A 82 -37.17 -35.49 -7.56
C LYS A 82 -37.31 -34.19 -8.34
N GLN A 83 -38.45 -33.50 -8.23
CA GLN A 83 -38.69 -32.25 -8.94
C GLN A 83 -37.70 -31.15 -8.52
N VAL A 84 -37.43 -31.03 -7.22
CA VAL A 84 -36.43 -30.07 -6.71
C VAL A 84 -35.03 -30.41 -7.20
N SER A 85 -34.64 -31.69 -7.22
CA SER A 85 -33.34 -32.12 -7.74
C SER A 85 -33.17 -31.80 -9.23
N ALA A 86 -34.21 -32.05 -10.04
CA ALA A 86 -34.21 -31.71 -11.47
C ALA A 86 -34.06 -30.20 -11.70
N PHE A 87 -34.70 -29.39 -10.87
CA PHE A 87 -34.53 -27.93 -10.89
C PHE A 87 -33.09 -27.51 -10.53
N LEU A 88 -32.50 -28.11 -9.50
CA LEU A 88 -31.12 -27.79 -9.08
C LEU A 88 -30.07 -28.23 -10.11
N VAL A 89 -30.35 -29.29 -10.90
CA VAL A 89 -29.52 -29.65 -12.06
C VAL A 89 -29.57 -28.54 -13.12
N GLN A 90 -30.75 -28.02 -13.43
CA GLN A 90 -30.92 -26.95 -14.43
C GLN A 90 -30.43 -25.59 -13.93
N HIS A 91 -30.46 -25.37 -12.61
CA HIS A 91 -30.10 -24.11 -11.97
C HIS A 91 -29.12 -24.34 -10.80
N PRO A 92 -27.86 -24.73 -11.09
CA PRO A 92 -26.91 -25.17 -10.06
C PRO A 92 -26.46 -24.05 -9.11
N LYS A 93 -26.74 -22.79 -9.44
CA LYS A 93 -26.51 -21.64 -8.55
C LYS A 93 -27.70 -21.35 -7.62
N GLU A 94 -28.74 -22.16 -7.62
CA GLU A 94 -29.85 -22.02 -6.68
C GLU A 94 -29.69 -22.95 -5.49
N THR A 95 -30.40 -22.69 -4.40
CA THR A 95 -30.52 -23.60 -3.25
C THR A 95 -31.95 -23.60 -2.76
N VAL A 96 -32.43 -24.73 -2.23
CA VAL A 96 -33.81 -24.87 -1.77
C VAL A 96 -33.83 -25.32 -0.32
N VAL A 97 -34.60 -24.64 0.52
CA VAL A 97 -34.79 -24.96 1.93
C VAL A 97 -36.13 -25.65 2.10
N ILE A 98 -36.13 -26.83 2.69
CA ILE A 98 -37.31 -27.67 2.81
C ILE A 98 -37.56 -27.93 4.30
N LYS A 99 -38.62 -27.32 4.84
CA LYS A 99 -39.15 -27.67 6.15
C LYS A 99 -40.01 -28.92 5.99
N VAL A 100 -39.62 -29.99 6.67
CA VAL A 100 -40.36 -31.26 6.65
C VAL A 100 -40.96 -31.48 8.03
N LYS A 101 -42.28 -31.64 8.10
CA LYS A 101 -43.04 -31.87 9.33
C LYS A 101 -43.90 -33.12 9.17
N ASP A 102 -44.22 -33.80 10.26
CA ASP A 102 -45.29 -34.80 10.28
C ASP A 102 -46.67 -34.19 9.99
N GLU A 103 -47.54 -34.97 9.34
CA GLU A 103 -48.97 -34.68 9.18
C GLU A 103 -49.83 -35.84 9.72
N ASN A 104 -50.71 -35.53 10.67
CA ASN A 104 -51.68 -36.46 11.29
C ASN A 104 -51.08 -37.78 11.78
N MET A 105 -49.85 -37.72 12.28
CA MET A 105 -49.14 -38.85 12.85
C MET A 105 -49.52 -39.02 14.33
N ASP A 106 -49.88 -40.25 14.71
CA ASP A 106 -49.90 -40.66 16.11
C ASP A 106 -48.48 -41.10 16.49
N VAL A 107 -47.79 -40.26 17.27
CA VAL A 107 -46.39 -40.49 17.66
C VAL A 107 -46.25 -41.61 18.70
N ASP A 108 -47.33 -41.97 19.39
CA ASP A 108 -47.36 -43.08 20.35
C ASP A 108 -47.55 -44.43 19.63
N ASN A 109 -48.03 -44.40 18.39
CA ASN A 109 -48.05 -45.56 17.51
C ASN A 109 -46.65 -45.83 16.92
N THR A 110 -45.87 -46.65 17.64
CA THR A 110 -44.48 -47.00 17.28
C THR A 110 -44.31 -47.57 15.86
N SER A 111 -45.30 -48.32 15.34
CA SER A 111 -45.27 -48.85 13.97
C SER A 111 -45.44 -47.75 12.92
N GLN A 112 -46.35 -46.80 13.19
CA GLN A 112 -46.56 -45.63 12.34
C GLN A 112 -45.31 -44.74 12.33
N ALA A 113 -44.73 -44.46 13.51
CA ALA A 113 -43.48 -43.72 13.67
C ALA A 113 -42.32 -44.38 12.92
N ALA A 114 -42.14 -45.70 13.04
CA ALA A 114 -41.10 -46.44 12.33
C ALA A 114 -41.27 -46.41 10.80
N SER A 115 -42.51 -46.50 10.32
CA SER A 115 -42.83 -46.41 8.88
C SER A 115 -42.54 -45.02 8.33
N ALA A 116 -42.94 -43.97 9.05
CA ALA A 116 -42.66 -42.58 8.69
C ALA A 116 -41.15 -42.32 8.59
N LYS A 117 -40.40 -42.73 9.63
CA LYS A 117 -38.95 -42.61 9.65
C LYS A 117 -38.30 -43.30 8.45
N ARG A 118 -38.68 -44.56 8.19
CA ARG A 118 -38.13 -45.36 7.08
C ARG A 118 -38.42 -44.70 5.72
N ASN A 119 -39.65 -44.27 5.49
CA ASN A 119 -40.04 -43.64 4.22
C ASN A 119 -39.32 -42.30 4.01
N TYR A 120 -39.21 -41.50 5.07
CA TYR A 120 -38.48 -40.23 5.05
C TYR A 120 -36.97 -40.44 4.75
N GLU A 121 -36.30 -41.33 5.48
CA GLU A 121 -34.87 -41.59 5.32
C GLU A 121 -34.55 -42.23 3.96
N ASN A 122 -35.38 -43.17 3.48
CA ASN A 122 -35.23 -43.77 2.16
C ASN A 122 -35.36 -42.73 1.04
N ALA A 123 -36.33 -41.81 1.14
CA ALA A 123 -36.49 -40.74 0.17
C ALA A 123 -35.25 -39.84 0.14
N LEU A 124 -34.71 -39.43 1.30
CA LEU A 124 -33.49 -38.62 1.36
C LEU A 124 -32.27 -39.36 0.81
N ALA A 125 -32.12 -40.66 1.08
CA ALA A 125 -30.99 -41.45 0.61
C ALA A 125 -30.90 -41.49 -0.93
N LYS A 126 -32.03 -41.55 -1.63
CA LYS A 126 -32.10 -41.51 -3.11
C LYS A 126 -31.56 -40.21 -3.70
N TYR A 127 -31.67 -39.09 -2.98
CA TYR A 127 -31.23 -37.76 -3.43
C TYR A 127 -30.01 -37.24 -2.67
N ARG A 128 -29.24 -38.14 -2.04
CA ARG A 128 -28.12 -37.78 -1.15
C ARG A 128 -27.12 -36.79 -1.76
N ASN A 129 -26.86 -36.86 -3.07
CA ASN A 129 -25.91 -35.95 -3.73
C ASN A 129 -26.38 -34.50 -3.80
N PHE A 130 -27.68 -34.26 -3.67
CA PHE A 130 -28.28 -32.93 -3.64
C PHE A 130 -28.46 -32.41 -2.22
N LEU A 131 -28.11 -33.17 -1.19
CA LEU A 131 -28.26 -32.75 0.20
C LEU A 131 -27.05 -31.91 0.66
N PHE A 132 -27.29 -30.83 1.41
CA PHE A 132 -26.22 -30.01 1.99
C PHE A 132 -25.44 -30.75 3.09
N ASN A 133 -26.13 -31.45 3.99
CA ASN A 133 -25.53 -32.26 5.05
C ASN A 133 -25.79 -33.77 4.84
N PRO A 134 -25.22 -34.39 3.79
CA PRO A 134 -25.59 -35.76 3.38
C PRO A 134 -25.22 -36.85 4.40
N ASN A 135 -24.37 -36.53 5.38
CA ASN A 135 -23.91 -37.44 6.44
C ASN A 135 -24.54 -37.14 7.80
N GLY A 136 -25.37 -36.10 7.92
CA GLY A 136 -25.97 -35.72 9.20
C GLY A 136 -24.96 -35.27 10.25
N ALA A 137 -23.87 -34.61 9.84
CA ALA A 137 -22.87 -34.04 10.74
C ALA A 137 -23.49 -33.01 11.68
N GLU A 138 -22.83 -32.77 12.82
CA GLU A 138 -23.27 -31.77 13.79
C GLU A 138 -23.30 -30.36 13.17
N PRO A 139 -24.35 -29.56 13.42
CA PRO A 139 -24.58 -28.32 12.68
C PRO A 139 -23.46 -27.29 12.81
N TRP A 140 -22.80 -27.19 13.97
CA TRP A 140 -21.70 -26.24 14.20
C TRP A 140 -20.41 -26.58 13.44
N ASN A 141 -20.31 -27.77 12.85
CA ASN A 141 -19.19 -28.14 11.97
C ASN A 141 -19.45 -27.78 10.50
N LEU A 142 -20.61 -27.21 10.18
CA LEU A 142 -21.01 -26.90 8.81
C LEU A 142 -20.87 -25.42 8.51
N ASP A 143 -20.50 -25.11 7.27
CA ASP A 143 -20.46 -23.75 6.76
C ASP A 143 -21.70 -23.45 5.89
N TYR A 144 -22.63 -22.71 6.47
CA TYR A 144 -23.90 -22.31 5.86
C TYR A 144 -23.79 -21.13 4.88
N ARG A 145 -22.58 -20.75 4.45
CA ARG A 145 -22.40 -19.80 3.35
C ARG A 145 -23.05 -20.30 2.07
N LEU A 146 -23.67 -19.38 1.34
CA LEU A 146 -24.41 -19.65 0.13
C LEU A 146 -23.56 -20.37 -0.92
N SER A 147 -22.25 -20.11 -0.98
CA SER A 147 -21.28 -20.90 -1.79
C SER A 147 -21.43 -22.40 -1.62
N ASN A 148 -21.62 -22.88 -0.39
CA ASN A 148 -21.71 -24.31 -0.07
C ASN A 148 -23.14 -24.86 -0.21
N LEU A 149 -24.14 -23.98 -0.30
CA LEU A 149 -25.54 -24.34 -0.47
C LEU A 149 -25.94 -24.44 -1.95
N ARG A 150 -25.16 -23.83 -2.87
CA ARG A 150 -25.43 -23.86 -4.31
C ARG A 150 -25.60 -25.30 -4.82
N GLY A 151 -26.69 -25.54 -5.54
CA GLY A 151 -27.05 -26.86 -6.09
C GLY A 151 -27.52 -27.86 -5.04
N LYS A 152 -27.76 -27.41 -3.79
CA LYS A 152 -28.16 -28.27 -2.68
C LYS A 152 -29.54 -27.92 -2.12
N MET A 153 -30.17 -28.94 -1.56
CA MET A 153 -31.33 -28.90 -0.69
C MET A 153 -30.85 -28.83 0.77
N VAL A 154 -31.39 -27.89 1.53
CA VAL A 154 -31.20 -27.79 2.97
C VAL A 154 -32.47 -28.27 3.67
N ILE A 155 -32.37 -29.40 4.37
CA ILE A 155 -33.50 -29.98 5.08
C ILE A 155 -33.57 -29.40 6.50
N VAL A 156 -34.71 -28.80 6.83
CA VAL A 156 -35.10 -28.43 8.19
C VAL A 156 -36.02 -29.52 8.72
N ASN A 157 -35.45 -30.46 9.48
CA ASN A 157 -36.19 -31.58 10.04
C ASN A 157 -37.04 -31.11 11.24
N HIS A 158 -38.34 -31.03 11.05
CA HIS A 158 -39.34 -30.67 12.06
C HIS A 158 -40.28 -31.85 12.37
N TRP A 159 -39.82 -33.09 12.19
CA TRP A 159 -40.50 -34.26 12.72
C TRP A 159 -40.50 -34.24 14.26
N HIS A 160 -41.53 -34.84 14.86
CA HIS A 160 -41.49 -35.16 16.28
C HIS A 160 -40.23 -35.98 16.64
N HIS A 161 -39.62 -35.71 17.78
CA HIS A 161 -38.35 -36.33 18.20
C HIS A 161 -38.43 -37.86 18.37
N LEU A 162 -39.64 -38.40 18.60
CA LEU A 162 -39.88 -39.85 18.64
C LEU A 162 -39.90 -40.50 17.24
N VAL A 163 -40.04 -39.71 16.17
CA VAL A 163 -40.04 -40.19 14.79
C VAL A 163 -38.65 -40.07 14.17
N SER A 164 -38.08 -38.86 14.15
CA SER A 164 -36.76 -38.63 13.56
C SER A 164 -36.04 -37.46 14.21
N THR A 165 -34.80 -37.71 14.65
CA THR A 165 -33.83 -36.69 15.07
C THR A 165 -32.68 -36.54 14.08
N SER A 166 -32.85 -37.08 12.86
CA SER A 166 -31.81 -37.05 11.82
C SER A 166 -31.48 -35.62 11.39
N ARG A 167 -30.19 -35.38 11.14
CA ARG A 167 -29.68 -34.15 10.52
C ARG A 167 -29.30 -34.33 9.05
N VAL A 168 -29.55 -35.51 8.48
CA VAL A 168 -29.29 -35.77 7.07
C VAL A 168 -30.05 -34.75 6.22
N GLY A 169 -29.33 -34.05 5.34
CA GLY A 169 -29.88 -32.97 4.52
C GLY A 169 -29.72 -31.56 5.08
N GLY A 170 -29.61 -31.38 6.40
CA GLY A 170 -29.42 -30.07 7.01
C GLY A 170 -29.30 -30.16 8.52
N PHE A 171 -30.36 -29.78 9.24
CA PHE A 171 -30.39 -29.68 10.70
C PHE A 171 -31.79 -29.95 11.27
N LYS A 172 -31.86 -30.23 12.57
CA LYS A 172 -33.14 -30.33 13.29
C LYS A 172 -33.69 -28.93 13.53
N PHE A 173 -35.02 -28.79 13.53
CA PHE A 173 -35.70 -27.52 13.76
C PHE A 173 -35.13 -26.75 14.97
N GLY A 174 -35.01 -27.41 16.12
CA GLY A 174 -34.50 -26.79 17.35
C GLY A 174 -33.02 -26.37 17.35
N ASP A 175 -32.20 -26.80 16.38
CA ASP A 175 -30.77 -26.43 16.34
C ASP A 175 -30.61 -24.91 16.07
N TYR A 176 -31.39 -24.36 15.14
CA TYR A 176 -31.32 -22.93 14.73
C TYR A 176 -32.64 -22.18 14.79
N ILE A 177 -33.73 -22.83 15.20
CA ILE A 177 -35.05 -22.20 15.28
C ILE A 177 -35.56 -22.37 16.71
N ASN A 178 -35.83 -21.25 17.37
CA ASN A 178 -36.56 -21.24 18.63
C ASN A 178 -38.02 -20.96 18.28
N ARG A 179 -38.91 -21.88 18.68
CA ARG A 179 -40.34 -21.82 18.32
C ARG A 179 -41.03 -20.55 18.81
N HIS A 180 -40.61 -19.98 19.93
CA HIS A 180 -41.25 -18.80 20.51
C HIS A 180 -40.67 -17.48 20.03
N GLN A 181 -39.41 -17.49 19.55
CA GLN A 181 -38.69 -16.27 19.17
C GLN A 181 -38.55 -16.09 17.67
N HIS A 182 -38.40 -17.18 16.92
CA HIS A 182 -38.07 -17.14 15.48
C HIS A 182 -39.21 -17.63 14.60
N VAL A 183 -40.38 -17.94 15.17
CA VAL A 183 -41.54 -18.45 14.43
C VAL A 183 -42.76 -17.60 14.70
N GLN A 184 -43.37 -17.08 13.65
CA GLN A 184 -44.70 -16.50 13.67
C GLN A 184 -45.59 -17.47 12.92
N ASP A 185 -46.51 -18.14 13.62
CA ASP A 185 -47.44 -19.13 13.03
C ASP A 185 -48.83 -19.02 13.65
N GLU A 186 -49.26 -17.79 13.99
CA GLU A 186 -50.59 -17.53 14.56
C GLU A 186 -51.65 -17.62 13.46
N TYR A 187 -51.97 -18.84 13.03
CA TYR A 187 -52.86 -19.11 11.91
C TYR A 187 -54.34 -18.83 12.21
N ASN A 188 -54.73 -18.72 13.49
CA ASN A 188 -56.12 -18.48 13.91
C ASN A 188 -56.41 -16.99 14.19
N ALA A 189 -55.39 -16.14 14.28
CA ALA A 189 -55.53 -14.71 14.59
C ALA A 189 -56.43 -13.97 13.57
N PRO A 190 -57.12 -12.89 13.98
CA PRO A 190 -57.79 -11.95 13.06
C PRO A 190 -56.82 -11.43 11.98
N VAL A 191 -57.33 -11.11 10.79
CA VAL A 191 -56.49 -10.73 9.64
C VAL A 191 -55.57 -9.55 9.95
N ASN A 192 -56.07 -8.49 10.58
CA ASN A 192 -55.25 -7.33 10.93
C ASN A 192 -54.16 -7.69 11.95
N GLU A 193 -54.50 -8.45 12.99
CA GLU A 193 -53.52 -8.93 13.98
C GLU A 193 -52.45 -9.84 13.33
N LYS A 194 -52.86 -10.68 12.38
CA LYS A 194 -51.93 -11.53 11.61
C LYS A 194 -50.93 -10.70 10.82
N ILE A 195 -51.39 -9.65 10.14
CA ILE A 195 -50.54 -8.70 9.40
C ILE A 195 -49.56 -8.01 10.35
N GLU A 196 -50.04 -7.48 11.47
CA GLU A 196 -49.17 -6.82 12.46
C GLU A 196 -48.11 -7.75 13.03
N LYS A 197 -48.47 -9.01 13.33
CA LYS A 197 -47.49 -10.02 13.78
C LYS A 197 -46.46 -10.32 12.71
N ALA A 198 -46.87 -10.43 11.45
CA ALA A 198 -45.95 -10.63 10.33
C ALA A 198 -44.99 -9.45 10.18
N GLN A 199 -45.48 -8.21 10.29
CA GLN A 199 -44.68 -6.98 10.25
C GLN A 199 -43.66 -6.94 11.40
N ARG A 200 -44.09 -7.22 12.63
CA ARG A 200 -43.18 -7.30 13.79
C ARG A 200 -42.07 -8.33 13.58
N MET A 201 -42.41 -9.49 13.01
CA MET A 201 -41.44 -10.54 12.74
C MET A 201 -40.38 -10.12 11.70
N PHE A 202 -40.73 -9.27 10.72
CA PHE A 202 -39.74 -8.70 9.80
C PHE A 202 -38.74 -7.79 10.51
N GLY A 203 -39.21 -6.97 11.47
CA GLY A 203 -38.34 -6.16 12.32
C GLY A 203 -37.36 -7.03 13.12
N TYR A 204 -37.87 -8.04 13.83
CA TYR A 204 -37.05 -8.97 14.62
C TYR A 204 -36.05 -9.73 13.78
N SER A 205 -36.46 -10.23 12.61
CA SER A 205 -35.52 -10.89 11.72
C SER A 205 -34.45 -9.89 11.30
N ASN A 206 -34.82 -8.70 10.81
CA ASN A 206 -33.87 -7.74 10.25
C ASN A 206 -32.77 -7.31 11.24
N GLU A 207 -33.13 -7.15 12.51
CA GLU A 207 -32.20 -6.76 13.58
C GLU A 207 -31.36 -7.93 14.12
N ASP A 208 -31.85 -9.17 14.03
CA ASP A 208 -31.08 -10.30 14.52
C ASP A 208 -29.88 -10.58 13.61
N HIS A 209 -28.74 -10.80 14.25
CA HIS A 209 -27.45 -10.99 13.61
C HIS A 209 -26.81 -12.33 13.99
N SER A 210 -27.54 -13.14 14.77
CA SER A 210 -27.21 -14.50 15.13
C SER A 210 -27.44 -15.48 13.96
N ASN A 211 -26.88 -16.69 14.07
CA ASN A 211 -27.10 -17.77 13.11
C ASN A 211 -28.46 -18.47 13.37
N LYS A 212 -29.56 -17.71 13.41
CA LYS A 212 -30.92 -18.24 13.63
C LYS A 212 -31.79 -18.05 12.39
N LEU A 213 -32.62 -19.05 12.10
CA LEU A 213 -33.52 -19.04 10.96
C LEU A 213 -34.92 -18.60 11.40
N TYR A 214 -35.41 -17.53 10.79
CA TYR A 214 -36.74 -16.97 11.04
C TYR A 214 -37.77 -17.55 10.08
N LEU A 215 -38.93 -17.92 10.59
CA LEU A 215 -40.05 -18.46 9.84
C LEU A 215 -41.28 -17.59 10.12
N ASN A 216 -41.75 -16.86 9.11
CA ASN A 216 -42.88 -15.97 9.21
C ASN A 216 -44.00 -16.45 8.29
N PHE A 217 -45.07 -16.98 8.87
CA PHE A 217 -46.21 -17.50 8.11
C PHE A 217 -47.23 -16.39 7.89
N LEU A 218 -47.52 -16.05 6.64
CA LEU A 218 -48.63 -15.16 6.28
C LEU A 218 -49.96 -15.93 6.19
N SER A 219 -49.89 -17.27 6.06
CA SER A 219 -51.04 -18.15 5.96
C SER A 219 -51.94 -18.08 7.20
N LYS A 220 -53.24 -18.21 6.95
CA LYS A 220 -54.28 -18.16 7.96
C LYS A 220 -55.24 -19.33 7.72
N ALA A 221 -55.63 -20.00 8.79
CA ALA A 221 -56.76 -20.92 8.79
C ALA A 221 -57.99 -20.25 9.44
N GLY A 222 -59.17 -20.74 9.08
CA GLY A 222 -60.42 -20.40 9.75
C GLY A 222 -61.30 -21.65 9.84
N GLY A 223 -62.36 -21.58 10.65
CA GLY A 223 -63.33 -22.66 10.78
C GLY A 223 -64.11 -22.93 9.48
N PHE A 224 -65.15 -23.75 9.59
CA PHE A 224 -66.00 -24.15 8.45
C PHE A 224 -66.46 -22.93 7.62
N GLY A 225 -66.19 -22.95 6.31
CA GLY A 225 -66.49 -21.84 5.38
C GLY A 225 -65.35 -20.82 5.16
N SER A 226 -64.20 -20.98 5.82
CA SER A 226 -63.02 -20.12 5.61
C SER A 226 -62.06 -20.75 4.61
N HIS A 227 -61.76 -20.01 3.53
CA HIS A 227 -60.90 -20.49 2.45
C HIS A 227 -59.53 -19.78 2.50
N PRO A 228 -58.39 -20.51 2.46
CA PRO A 228 -57.07 -19.89 2.49
C PRO A 228 -56.82 -18.84 1.39
N ASP A 229 -57.44 -19.00 0.22
CA ASP A 229 -57.33 -18.05 -0.89
C ASP A 229 -57.96 -16.69 -0.59
N ASN A 230 -59.07 -16.66 0.17
CA ASN A 230 -59.72 -15.42 0.60
C ASN A 230 -58.81 -14.63 1.55
N PHE A 231 -58.17 -15.30 2.51
CA PHE A 231 -57.22 -14.63 3.40
C PHE A 231 -55.97 -14.17 2.66
N ALA A 232 -55.41 -15.01 1.77
CA ALA A 232 -54.26 -14.64 0.96
C ALA A 232 -54.54 -13.41 0.08
N ARG A 233 -55.75 -13.31 -0.50
CA ARG A 233 -56.20 -12.16 -1.30
C ARG A 233 -56.21 -10.85 -0.52
N GLU A 234 -56.42 -10.91 0.80
CA GLU A 234 -56.39 -9.74 1.66
C GLU A 234 -54.99 -9.45 2.25
N ILE A 235 -54.29 -10.48 2.73
CA ILE A 235 -53.00 -10.36 3.44
C ILE A 235 -51.85 -10.06 2.47
N ASN A 236 -51.72 -10.82 1.37
CA ASN A 236 -50.56 -10.71 0.48
C ASN A 236 -50.39 -9.30 -0.11
N PRO A 237 -51.43 -8.60 -0.61
CA PRO A 237 -51.27 -7.24 -1.12
C PRO A 237 -50.85 -6.24 -0.05
N LYS A 238 -51.38 -6.36 1.18
CA LYS A 238 -51.04 -5.48 2.30
C LYS A 238 -49.58 -5.67 2.73
N ILE A 239 -49.11 -6.92 2.80
CA ILE A 239 -47.70 -7.23 3.10
C ILE A 239 -46.78 -6.78 1.96
N ASN A 240 -47.17 -6.99 0.70
CA ASN A 240 -46.40 -6.49 -0.44
C ASN A 240 -46.26 -4.97 -0.41
N LYS A 241 -47.36 -4.24 -0.15
CA LYS A 241 -47.32 -2.78 0.02
C LYS A 241 -46.38 -2.39 1.16
N TYR A 242 -46.52 -3.03 2.32
CA TYR A 242 -45.68 -2.76 3.48
C TYR A 242 -44.18 -2.95 3.20
N LEU A 243 -43.78 -4.07 2.58
CA LEU A 243 -42.37 -4.33 2.23
C LEU A 243 -41.82 -3.35 1.19
N ASN A 244 -42.67 -2.82 0.30
CA ASN A 244 -42.25 -1.80 -0.66
C ASN A 244 -42.12 -0.41 -0.02
N GLU A 245 -42.88 -0.13 1.04
CA GLU A 245 -42.77 1.10 1.85
C GLU A 245 -41.61 1.04 2.85
N HIS A 246 -41.19 -0.16 3.29
CA HIS A 246 -40.14 -0.37 4.30
C HIS A 246 -38.90 -1.03 3.68
N GLN A 247 -38.25 -0.32 2.76
CA GLN A 247 -37.07 -0.84 2.05
C GLN A 247 -35.81 -0.93 2.92
N GLU A 248 -35.82 -0.41 4.14
CA GLU A 248 -34.78 -0.59 5.15
C GLU A 248 -34.63 -2.04 5.60
N TYR A 249 -35.66 -2.89 5.43
CA TYR A 249 -35.54 -4.32 5.72
C TYR A 249 -34.67 -5.02 4.69
N LYS A 250 -33.53 -5.54 5.14
CA LYS A 250 -32.53 -6.25 4.32
C LYS A 250 -32.48 -7.75 4.62
N LYS A 251 -33.15 -8.19 5.69
CA LYS A 251 -33.28 -9.61 6.07
C LYS A 251 -34.66 -9.91 6.65
N LEU A 252 -35.37 -10.88 6.05
CA LEU A 252 -36.74 -11.27 6.41
C LEU A 252 -36.87 -12.72 6.91
N GLY A 253 -35.84 -13.55 6.72
CA GLY A 253 -35.95 -14.99 6.94
C GLY A 253 -36.83 -15.69 5.88
N MET A 254 -37.40 -16.84 6.23
CA MET A 254 -38.35 -17.56 5.39
C MET A 254 -39.75 -16.98 5.57
N VAL A 255 -40.36 -16.52 4.48
CA VAL A 255 -41.71 -15.94 4.48
C VAL A 255 -42.66 -16.90 3.78
N PHE A 256 -43.48 -17.62 4.54
CA PHE A 256 -44.40 -18.64 4.05
C PHE A 256 -45.75 -18.02 3.65
N MET A 257 -46.17 -18.27 2.42
CA MET A 257 -47.34 -17.63 1.83
C MET A 257 -48.30 -18.67 1.26
N ASP A 258 -49.60 -18.39 1.33
CA ASP A 258 -50.62 -19.05 0.51
C ASP A 258 -50.82 -18.22 -0.76
N PHE A 259 -50.95 -18.89 -1.91
CA PHE A 259 -51.20 -18.27 -3.22
C PHE A 259 -50.33 -17.02 -3.54
N PRO A 260 -48.99 -17.07 -3.41
CA PRO A 260 -48.16 -15.89 -3.62
C PRO A 260 -48.17 -15.42 -5.07
N GLY A 261 -48.25 -14.10 -5.27
CA GLY A 261 -48.06 -13.44 -6.55
C GLY A 261 -46.61 -12.97 -6.78
N PRO A 262 -46.21 -12.69 -8.03
CA PRO A 262 -44.83 -12.33 -8.37
C PRO A 262 -44.30 -11.10 -7.63
N SER A 263 -45.13 -10.06 -7.44
CA SER A 263 -44.69 -8.82 -6.77
C SER A 263 -44.28 -9.05 -5.31
N LEU A 264 -45.03 -9.87 -4.57
CA LEU A 264 -44.69 -10.19 -3.18
C LEU A 264 -43.42 -11.05 -3.12
N VAL A 265 -43.28 -12.03 -4.03
CA VAL A 265 -42.08 -12.87 -4.14
C VAL A 265 -40.84 -12.02 -4.41
N GLU A 266 -40.93 -11.05 -5.34
CA GLU A 266 -39.87 -10.09 -5.63
C GLU A 266 -39.55 -9.19 -4.44
N ALA A 267 -40.57 -8.64 -3.78
CA ALA A 267 -40.40 -7.78 -2.60
C ALA A 267 -39.59 -8.49 -1.50
N ILE A 268 -39.76 -9.81 -1.36
CA ILE A 268 -38.98 -10.63 -0.42
C ILE A 268 -37.57 -10.88 -0.95
N PHE A 269 -37.41 -11.48 -2.14
CA PHE A 269 -36.07 -11.93 -2.57
C PHE A 269 -35.13 -10.78 -2.93
N LYS A 270 -35.65 -9.61 -3.35
CA LYS A 270 -34.81 -8.47 -3.75
C LYS A 270 -33.92 -7.99 -2.61
N THR A 271 -34.38 -8.10 -1.36
CA THR A 271 -33.61 -7.73 -0.16
C THR A 271 -32.26 -8.46 -0.05
N ASN A 272 -32.13 -9.66 -0.62
CA ASN A 272 -30.87 -10.41 -0.64
C ASN A 272 -29.76 -9.73 -1.45
N TYR A 273 -30.11 -8.89 -2.41
CA TYR A 273 -29.17 -8.21 -3.32
C TYR A 273 -28.54 -6.97 -2.68
N TYR A 274 -29.10 -6.49 -1.58
CA TYR A 274 -28.49 -5.40 -0.83
C TYR A 274 -27.22 -5.87 -0.10
N ILE A 275 -26.16 -5.08 -0.23
CA ILE A 275 -24.89 -5.28 0.48
C ILE A 275 -24.77 -4.21 1.55
N SER A 276 -24.99 -4.62 2.79
CA SER A 276 -24.98 -3.75 3.97
C SER A 276 -23.56 -3.33 4.38
N ASP A 277 -23.45 -2.31 5.23
CA ASP A 277 -22.16 -1.93 5.82
C ASP A 277 -21.59 -3.05 6.70
N ARG A 278 -22.46 -3.86 7.31
CA ARG A 278 -22.06 -5.08 8.02
C ARG A 278 -21.40 -6.09 7.07
N ASP A 279 -21.97 -6.32 5.89
CA ASP A 279 -21.39 -7.23 4.88
C ASP A 279 -20.01 -6.75 4.43
N ILE A 280 -19.87 -5.43 4.23
CA ILE A 280 -18.60 -4.79 3.86
C ILE A 280 -17.56 -4.96 4.99
N ASN A 281 -17.95 -4.68 6.23
CA ASN A 281 -17.09 -4.85 7.42
C ASN A 281 -16.68 -6.31 7.65
N ASN A 282 -17.58 -7.25 7.32
CA ASN A 282 -17.31 -8.69 7.31
C ASN A 282 -16.51 -9.15 6.08
N ARG A 283 -16.01 -8.22 5.27
CA ARG A 283 -15.12 -8.45 4.11
C ARG A 283 -15.75 -9.27 2.99
N TYR A 284 -17.07 -9.21 2.83
CA TYR A 284 -17.76 -9.92 1.74
C TYR A 284 -17.35 -9.42 0.35
N LEU A 285 -16.80 -8.20 0.27
CA LEU A 285 -16.22 -7.57 -0.93
C LEU A 285 -14.70 -7.34 -0.81
N GLY A 286 -14.04 -8.13 0.02
CA GLY A 286 -12.59 -8.07 0.25
C GLY A 286 -12.16 -7.03 1.28
N ASN A 287 -10.84 -6.89 1.44
CA ASN A 287 -10.24 -6.08 2.50
C ASN A 287 -10.40 -4.55 2.27
N PRO A 288 -10.36 -3.75 3.35
CA PRO A 288 -10.19 -2.30 3.27
C PRO A 288 -8.94 -1.88 2.51
N LEU A 289 -8.98 -0.70 1.89
CA LEU A 289 -7.82 -0.11 1.23
C LEU A 289 -6.82 0.40 2.27
N ASN A 290 -5.53 0.16 2.03
CA ASN A 290 -4.46 0.73 2.82
C ASN A 290 -3.98 2.03 2.17
N ARG A 291 -4.22 3.18 2.82
CA ARG A 291 -3.81 4.50 2.35
C ARG A 291 -2.34 4.56 1.92
N ASN A 292 -1.45 3.87 2.64
CA ASN A 292 0.00 3.93 2.43
C ASN A 292 0.47 3.16 1.19
N SER A 293 -0.40 2.35 0.60
CA SER A 293 -0.13 1.63 -0.65
C SER A 293 -0.30 2.51 -1.89
N PHE A 294 -0.72 3.77 -1.72
CA PHE A 294 -1.01 4.69 -2.82
C PHE A 294 -0.18 5.96 -2.71
N THR A 295 0.42 6.36 -3.82
CA THR A 295 1.20 7.59 -3.96
C THR A 295 0.75 8.35 -5.20
N ALA A 296 1.09 9.63 -5.28
CA ALA A 296 0.92 10.41 -6.50
C ALA A 296 2.13 11.33 -6.67
N ASN A 297 2.60 11.46 -7.90
CA ASN A 297 3.68 12.38 -8.21
C ASN A 297 3.09 13.80 -8.19
N ALA A 298 3.71 14.69 -7.41
CA ALA A 298 3.26 16.08 -7.37
C ALA A 298 3.49 16.73 -8.75
N PRO A 299 2.45 17.27 -9.42
CA PRO A 299 2.63 17.96 -10.67
C PRO A 299 3.49 19.20 -10.49
N VAL A 300 4.26 19.54 -11.53
CA VAL A 300 5.01 20.80 -11.59
C VAL A 300 4.17 21.85 -12.30
N ALA A 301 4.24 23.10 -11.87
CA ALA A 301 3.58 24.20 -12.55
C ALA A 301 3.97 24.25 -14.03
N GLU A 302 3.05 24.72 -14.88
CA GLU A 302 3.17 24.73 -16.34
C GLU A 302 3.10 23.36 -17.04
N THR A 303 3.08 22.25 -16.29
CA THR A 303 2.74 20.92 -16.83
C THR A 303 1.22 20.70 -16.78
N ASN A 304 0.74 19.69 -17.49
CA ASN A 304 -0.69 19.35 -17.57
C ASN A 304 -1.01 17.92 -17.14
N THR A 305 -0.03 17.14 -16.69
CA THR A 305 -0.25 15.75 -16.28
C THR A 305 0.45 15.40 -14.98
N PHE A 306 -0.12 14.45 -14.24
CA PHE A 306 0.53 13.76 -13.15
C PHE A 306 0.01 12.32 -13.03
N THR A 307 0.70 11.52 -12.22
CA THR A 307 0.42 10.09 -12.12
C THR A 307 0.10 9.69 -10.69
N ILE A 308 -0.92 8.86 -10.51
CA ILE A 308 -1.27 8.17 -9.27
C ILE A 308 -0.77 6.72 -9.41
N ASN A 309 -0.09 6.20 -8.39
CA ASN A 309 0.50 4.86 -8.38
C ASN A 309 0.01 4.06 -7.16
N GLY A 310 -0.13 2.74 -7.33
CA GLY A 310 -0.51 1.81 -6.27
C GLY A 310 -1.23 0.58 -6.81
N PRO A 311 -1.76 -0.33 -5.98
CA PRO A 311 -2.57 -1.46 -6.43
C PRO A 311 -3.97 -0.99 -6.87
N LEU A 312 -4.02 -0.18 -7.93
CA LEU A 312 -5.20 0.55 -8.39
C LEU A 312 -6.12 -0.29 -9.28
N ASN A 313 -5.63 -1.38 -9.88
CA ASN A 313 -6.41 -2.13 -10.87
C ASN A 313 -7.78 -2.57 -10.33
N GLY A 314 -8.86 -2.18 -11.00
CA GLY A 314 -10.25 -2.42 -10.61
C GLY A 314 -10.80 -1.49 -9.52
N LEU A 315 -10.01 -0.53 -9.01
CA LEU A 315 -10.46 0.49 -8.08
C LEU A 315 -10.97 1.73 -8.83
N HIS A 316 -11.87 2.46 -8.18
CA HIS A 316 -12.36 3.73 -8.68
C HIS A 316 -11.59 4.88 -8.06
N TYR A 317 -11.43 5.96 -8.81
CA TYR A 317 -10.77 7.17 -8.34
C TYR A 317 -11.55 8.43 -8.72
N GLU A 318 -11.37 9.47 -7.92
CA GLU A 318 -11.89 10.82 -8.16
C GLU A 318 -10.81 11.82 -7.74
N VAL A 319 -10.48 12.73 -8.64
CA VAL A 319 -9.43 13.73 -8.45
C VAL A 319 -10.05 15.09 -8.63
N THR A 320 -9.88 15.95 -7.62
CA THR A 320 -10.42 17.31 -7.62
C THR A 320 -9.32 18.34 -7.37
N MET A 321 -9.45 19.49 -8.02
CA MET A 321 -8.62 20.66 -7.83
C MET A 321 -9.54 21.87 -7.83
N ASP A 322 -9.41 22.77 -6.85
CA ASP A 322 -10.32 23.92 -6.67
C ASP A 322 -11.81 23.54 -6.70
N ASN A 323 -12.17 22.45 -6.01
CA ASN A 323 -13.53 21.88 -5.97
C ASN A 323 -14.10 21.41 -7.32
N ARG A 324 -13.29 21.37 -8.39
CA ARG A 324 -13.67 20.83 -9.70
C ARG A 324 -13.03 19.45 -9.92
N THR A 325 -13.81 18.50 -10.43
CA THR A 325 -13.27 17.21 -10.86
C THR A 325 -12.38 17.39 -12.09
N ILE A 326 -11.11 16.98 -11.97
CA ILE A 326 -10.11 17.00 -13.05
C ILE A 326 -9.79 15.60 -13.58
N GLY A 327 -10.28 14.55 -12.92
CA GLY A 327 -10.21 13.18 -13.41
C GLY A 327 -11.01 12.23 -12.53
N SER A 328 -11.69 11.27 -13.14
CA SER A 328 -12.38 10.20 -12.44
C SER A 328 -12.51 8.97 -13.35
N GLY A 329 -12.71 7.80 -12.77
CA GLY A 329 -12.91 6.58 -13.52
C GLY A 329 -12.57 5.31 -12.74
N THR A 330 -12.53 4.19 -13.46
CA THR A 330 -12.02 2.92 -12.97
C THR A 330 -10.62 2.72 -13.49
N ALA A 331 -9.67 2.41 -12.62
CA ALA A 331 -8.29 2.16 -13.01
C ALA A 331 -8.14 0.76 -13.61
N ASN A 332 -7.55 0.67 -14.80
CA ASN A 332 -7.29 -0.59 -15.50
C ASN A 332 -5.85 -1.09 -15.32
N SER A 333 -5.07 -0.42 -14.47
CA SER A 333 -3.68 -0.77 -14.18
C SER A 333 -3.29 -0.28 -12.77
N ASN A 334 -2.07 -0.59 -12.33
CA ASN A 334 -1.51 -0.11 -11.07
C ASN A 334 -0.99 1.35 -11.12
N SER A 335 -1.33 2.06 -12.19
CA SER A 335 -1.00 3.46 -12.40
C SER A 335 -2.11 4.16 -13.19
N VAL A 336 -2.39 5.41 -12.87
CA VAL A 336 -3.38 6.24 -13.56
C VAL A 336 -2.76 7.60 -13.85
N ASN A 337 -2.75 7.99 -15.12
CA ASN A 337 -2.36 9.32 -15.54
C ASN A 337 -3.59 10.24 -15.55
N ILE A 338 -3.47 11.38 -14.89
CA ILE A 338 -4.47 12.43 -14.87
C ILE A 338 -3.93 13.57 -15.73
N THR A 339 -4.69 13.95 -16.76
CA THR A 339 -4.31 15.02 -17.69
C THR A 339 -5.39 16.08 -17.70
N LEU A 340 -5.00 17.33 -17.43
CA LEU A 340 -5.89 18.48 -17.54
C LEU A 340 -6.34 18.66 -19.00
N GLN A 341 -7.62 18.99 -19.17
CA GLN A 341 -8.25 19.12 -20.49
C GLN A 341 -8.04 20.52 -21.06
N ASN A 342 -8.31 20.69 -22.36
CA ASN A 342 -8.35 22.00 -23.04
C ASN A 342 -7.03 22.82 -22.95
N GLY A 343 -5.88 22.15 -22.79
CA GLY A 343 -4.59 22.83 -22.69
C GLY A 343 -4.34 23.56 -21.36
N GLU A 344 -5.20 23.34 -20.36
CA GLU A 344 -5.00 23.85 -19.01
C GLU A 344 -3.71 23.30 -18.40
N LYS A 345 -3.05 24.11 -17.57
CA LYS A 345 -1.80 23.79 -16.88
C LYS A 345 -1.98 23.97 -15.39
N PHE A 346 -1.16 23.25 -14.62
CA PHE A 346 -1.17 23.38 -13.16
C PHE A 346 -0.58 24.73 -12.73
N SER A 347 -1.25 25.37 -11.77
CA SER A 347 -0.78 26.60 -11.12
C SER A 347 -0.11 26.30 -9.79
N VAL A 348 0.98 27.00 -9.48
CA VAL A 348 1.78 26.82 -8.24
C VAL A 348 0.89 26.87 -6.99
N GLY A 349 1.15 25.96 -6.04
CA GLY A 349 0.52 25.97 -4.72
C GLY A 349 -0.92 25.45 -4.68
N LYS A 350 -1.51 25.11 -5.82
CA LYS A 350 -2.85 24.50 -5.87
C LYS A 350 -2.83 23.12 -5.21
N ARG A 351 -3.87 22.84 -4.41
CA ARG A 351 -4.08 21.54 -3.76
C ARG A 351 -4.91 20.66 -4.68
N ILE A 352 -4.46 19.42 -4.86
CA ILE A 352 -5.18 18.38 -5.59
C ILE A 352 -5.58 17.32 -4.57
N ALA A 353 -6.88 17.08 -4.44
CA ALA A 353 -7.43 16.02 -3.61
C ALA A 353 -7.67 14.77 -4.47
N ILE A 354 -7.24 13.63 -3.96
CA ILE A 354 -7.34 12.33 -4.62
C ILE A 354 -8.12 11.41 -3.69
N LYS A 355 -9.21 10.84 -4.22
CA LYS A 355 -10.00 9.80 -3.58
C LYS A 355 -9.85 8.51 -4.35
N ILE A 356 -9.69 7.40 -3.64
CA ILE A 356 -9.68 6.05 -4.21
C ILE A 356 -10.65 5.21 -3.40
N PHE A 357 -11.54 4.48 -4.06
CA PHE A 357 -12.62 3.73 -3.41
C PHE A 357 -12.99 2.49 -4.22
N LYS A 358 -13.76 1.61 -3.58
CA LYS A 358 -14.43 0.49 -4.23
C LYS A 358 -15.92 0.80 -4.42
N MET A 359 -16.55 0.10 -5.36
CA MET A 359 -17.98 0.20 -5.63
C MET A 359 -18.66 -1.14 -5.36
N THR A 360 -19.83 -1.14 -4.73
CA THR A 360 -20.63 -2.38 -4.62
C THR A 360 -21.05 -2.84 -6.02
N PRO A 361 -21.15 -4.15 -6.30
CA PRO A 361 -21.67 -4.63 -7.58
C PRO A 361 -23.04 -4.02 -7.89
N GLU A 362 -23.21 -3.57 -9.12
CA GLU A 362 -24.49 -3.10 -9.64
C GLU A 362 -25.48 -4.27 -9.74
N ASN A 363 -26.75 -4.00 -9.46
CA ASN A 363 -27.83 -4.98 -9.60
C ASN A 363 -29.17 -4.28 -9.90
N PRO A 364 -30.19 -5.00 -10.41
CA PRO A 364 -31.46 -4.39 -10.83
C PRO A 364 -32.28 -3.72 -9.73
N PHE A 365 -31.95 -3.94 -8.45
CA PHE A 365 -32.75 -3.49 -7.32
C PHE A 365 -32.11 -2.36 -6.50
N TYR A 366 -30.78 -2.25 -6.53
CA TYR A 366 -30.04 -1.26 -5.74
C TYR A 366 -28.89 -0.66 -6.54
N GLU A 367 -28.78 0.66 -6.44
CA GLU A 367 -27.66 1.42 -7.01
C GLU A 367 -26.33 1.02 -6.37
N SER A 368 -25.27 1.15 -7.17
CA SER A 368 -23.91 0.94 -6.69
C SER A 368 -23.50 2.06 -5.73
N ARG A 369 -22.81 1.72 -4.64
CA ARG A 369 -22.34 2.69 -3.63
C ARG A 369 -20.84 2.59 -3.37
N LYS A 370 -20.23 3.72 -3.06
CA LYS A 370 -18.81 3.84 -2.69
C LYS A 370 -18.58 3.18 -1.33
N PHE A 371 -17.47 2.46 -1.17
CA PHE A 371 -17.00 1.94 0.12
C PHE A 371 -15.48 1.81 0.18
N HIS A 372 -14.94 1.70 1.40
CA HIS A 372 -13.51 1.68 1.69
C HIS A 372 -12.75 2.84 1.01
N GLU A 373 -13.33 4.04 1.04
CA GLU A 373 -12.72 5.25 0.48
C GLU A 373 -11.48 5.65 1.29
N ILE A 374 -10.40 5.96 0.58
CA ILE A 374 -9.23 6.65 1.11
C ILE A 374 -9.06 7.97 0.38
N SER A 375 -8.52 8.95 1.09
CA SER A 375 -8.35 10.31 0.58
C SER A 375 -6.99 10.88 0.95
N PHE A 376 -6.36 11.58 0.03
CA PHE A 376 -5.13 12.32 0.29
C PHE A 376 -4.93 13.49 -0.65
N ASN A 377 -4.00 14.37 -0.29
CA ASN A 377 -3.74 15.59 -1.04
C ASN A 377 -2.28 15.65 -1.51
N ILE A 378 -2.08 16.23 -2.69
CA ILE A 378 -0.78 16.68 -3.19
C ILE A 378 -0.86 18.18 -3.51
N VAL A 379 0.29 18.82 -3.70
CA VAL A 379 0.39 20.26 -4.00
C VAL A 379 1.20 20.43 -5.29
N VAL A 380 0.75 21.32 -6.17
CA VAL A 380 1.49 21.68 -7.38
C VAL A 380 2.80 22.39 -7.03
N LEU A 381 3.92 21.87 -7.54
CA LEU A 381 5.27 22.38 -7.29
C LEU A 381 5.62 23.60 -8.14
N ASP A 382 6.45 24.49 -7.61
CA ASP A 382 7.00 25.64 -8.33
C ASP A 382 8.19 25.25 -9.23
N ASN A 383 8.14 25.64 -10.51
CA ASN A 383 9.22 25.44 -11.47
C ASN A 383 10.49 26.25 -11.11
N ALA A 384 10.34 27.46 -10.56
CA ALA A 384 11.47 28.29 -10.16
C ALA A 384 12.25 27.64 -9.00
N TYR A 385 11.54 27.03 -8.05
CA TYR A 385 12.12 26.29 -6.94
C TYR A 385 12.96 25.09 -7.41
N LEU A 386 12.44 24.29 -8.33
CA LEU A 386 13.15 23.12 -8.85
C LEU A 386 14.40 23.51 -9.63
N ASN A 387 14.31 24.55 -10.46
CA ASN A 387 15.46 25.09 -11.19
C ASN A 387 16.56 25.56 -10.24
N LYS A 388 16.17 26.25 -9.16
CA LYS A 388 17.09 26.71 -8.11
C LYS A 388 17.78 25.55 -7.39
N LEU A 389 17.01 24.54 -6.96
CA LEU A 389 17.54 23.35 -6.28
C LEU A 389 18.54 22.60 -7.17
N ASN A 390 18.18 22.35 -8.43
CA ASN A 390 19.03 21.61 -9.37
C ASN A 390 20.29 22.39 -9.76
N SER A 391 20.20 23.70 -9.95
CA SER A 391 21.35 24.58 -10.18
C SER A 391 22.34 24.53 -9.02
N LEU A 392 21.85 24.64 -7.78
CA LEU A 392 22.70 24.56 -6.60
C LEU A 392 23.35 23.19 -6.43
N LYS A 393 22.59 22.09 -6.60
CA LYS A 393 23.16 20.72 -6.57
C LYS A 393 24.30 20.56 -7.58
N THR A 394 24.13 21.07 -8.79
CA THR A 394 25.13 21.00 -9.86
C THR A 394 26.40 21.77 -9.49
N ARG A 395 26.27 23.01 -8.98
CA ARG A 395 27.41 23.81 -8.52
C ARG A 395 28.17 23.12 -7.39
N VAL A 396 27.45 22.59 -6.40
CA VAL A 396 28.03 21.83 -5.27
C VAL A 396 28.79 20.61 -5.76
N GLN A 397 28.19 19.80 -6.64
CA GLN A 397 28.80 18.58 -7.16
C GLN A 397 30.06 18.87 -7.99
N ASN A 398 30.00 19.87 -8.88
CA ASN A 398 31.14 20.24 -9.72
C ASN A 398 32.36 20.62 -8.89
N LEU A 399 32.19 21.53 -7.92
CA LEU A 399 33.31 21.97 -7.09
C LEU A 399 33.78 20.88 -6.10
N MET A 400 32.86 20.06 -5.59
CA MET A 400 33.22 18.90 -4.74
C MET A 400 34.10 17.90 -5.50
N ASN A 401 33.82 17.67 -6.78
CA ASN A 401 34.57 16.72 -7.61
C ASN A 401 36.03 17.13 -7.83
N ASP A 402 36.33 18.43 -7.84
CA ASP A 402 37.71 18.92 -7.91
C ASP A 402 38.56 18.41 -6.72
N PHE A 403 37.95 18.16 -5.57
CA PHE A 403 38.63 17.71 -4.35
C PHE A 403 38.76 16.20 -4.21
N ASN A 404 38.28 15.41 -5.20
CA ASN A 404 38.34 13.95 -5.17
C ASN A 404 39.76 13.41 -4.90
N THR A 405 40.75 13.98 -5.59
CA THR A 405 42.17 13.59 -5.46
C THR A 405 43.00 14.67 -4.77
N LEU A 406 42.54 15.93 -4.73
CA LEU A 406 43.27 17.05 -4.15
C LEU A 406 43.18 17.09 -2.61
N ALA A 407 41.99 16.89 -2.04
CA ALA A 407 41.77 16.96 -0.59
C ALA A 407 40.49 16.23 -0.16
N PRO A 408 40.56 14.92 0.15
CA PRO A 408 39.37 14.12 0.49
C PRO A 408 38.57 14.64 1.70
N ASN A 409 39.21 15.32 2.64
CA ASN A 409 38.55 15.92 3.80
C ASN A 409 37.63 17.09 3.39
N VAL A 410 38.06 17.93 2.44
CA VAL A 410 37.26 19.04 1.88
C VAL A 410 36.05 18.49 1.13
N LYS A 411 36.26 17.45 0.31
CA LYS A 411 35.16 16.72 -0.35
C LYS A 411 34.14 16.22 0.67
N ASN A 412 34.60 15.55 1.73
CA ASN A 412 33.73 15.01 2.76
C ASN A 412 32.95 16.12 3.48
N TYR A 413 33.59 17.25 3.76
CA TYR A 413 32.92 18.42 4.33
C TYR A 413 31.77 18.91 3.43
N ILE A 414 32.04 19.12 2.13
CA ILE A 414 31.04 19.57 1.16
C ILE A 414 29.88 18.58 1.06
N ASN A 415 30.17 17.28 0.97
CA ASN A 415 29.15 16.25 0.88
C ASN A 415 28.22 16.27 2.10
N THR A 416 28.78 16.29 3.30
CA THR A 416 28.01 16.23 4.56
C THR A 416 27.22 17.50 4.82
N LYS A 417 27.79 18.69 4.57
CA LYS A 417 27.14 19.96 4.90
C LYS A 417 26.17 20.47 3.83
N PHE A 418 26.35 20.07 2.58
CA PHE A 418 25.56 20.59 1.46
C PHE A 418 24.87 19.48 0.67
N LEU A 419 25.60 18.58 0.01
CA LEU A 419 24.99 17.64 -0.93
C LEU A 419 23.96 16.71 -0.25
N ALA A 420 24.30 16.18 0.92
CA ALA A 420 23.38 15.36 1.72
C ALA A 420 22.13 16.13 2.15
N GLU A 421 22.28 17.40 2.56
CA GLU A 421 21.17 18.25 2.97
C GLU A 421 20.28 18.63 1.78
N LEU A 422 20.85 18.99 0.63
CA LEU A 422 20.09 19.28 -0.60
C LEU A 422 19.31 18.07 -1.12
N ASN A 423 19.82 16.86 -0.89
CA ASN A 423 19.12 15.62 -1.25
C ASN A 423 17.94 15.30 -0.33
N LYS A 424 17.87 15.88 0.88
CA LYS A 424 16.73 15.75 1.80
C LYS A 424 15.57 16.70 1.49
N ILE A 425 15.69 17.55 0.47
CA ILE A 425 14.66 18.56 0.11
C ILE A 425 13.94 18.13 -1.18
N PRO A 426 12.91 17.26 -1.12
CA PRO A 426 12.29 16.68 -2.31
C PRO A 426 11.24 17.58 -2.98
N ASN A 427 10.54 18.44 -2.21
CA ASN A 427 9.32 19.15 -2.64
C ASN A 427 9.32 20.63 -2.23
N SER A 428 8.60 21.49 -2.96
CA SER A 428 8.40 22.90 -2.60
C SER A 428 7.44 23.03 -1.42
N SER A 429 7.94 23.48 -0.28
CA SER A 429 7.19 23.96 0.88
C SER A 429 7.84 25.23 1.39
N ASP A 430 7.13 26.07 2.15
CA ASP A 430 7.72 27.30 2.73
C ASP A 430 8.96 27.00 3.57
N ALA A 431 8.92 25.90 4.34
CA ALA A 431 10.07 25.44 5.13
C ALA A 431 11.24 25.03 4.23
N ASN A 432 10.97 24.30 3.15
CA ASN A 432 11.98 23.86 2.20
C ASN A 432 12.55 25.01 1.36
N TYR A 433 11.76 26.06 1.10
CA TYR A 433 12.21 27.27 0.42
C TYR A 433 13.18 28.07 1.28
N ARG A 434 12.85 28.28 2.57
CA ARG A 434 13.76 28.90 3.54
C ARG A 434 15.06 28.11 3.66
N LYS A 435 14.95 26.78 3.80
CA LYS A 435 16.12 25.91 3.91
C LYS A 435 17.01 25.94 2.67
N LEU A 436 16.42 25.96 1.47
CA LEU A 436 17.16 26.09 0.21
C LEU A 436 17.90 27.44 0.12
N ASN A 437 17.25 28.54 0.53
CA ASN A 437 17.88 29.86 0.55
C ASN A 437 19.02 29.97 1.56
N GLU A 438 18.87 29.37 2.75
CA GLU A 438 19.93 29.28 3.75
C GLU A 438 21.14 28.51 3.22
N LEU A 439 20.91 27.34 2.61
CA LEU A 439 21.96 26.52 2.02
C LEU A 439 22.65 27.23 0.85
N GLU A 440 21.90 27.92 0.00
CA GLU A 440 22.48 28.70 -1.10
C GLU A 440 23.34 29.85 -0.60
N THR A 441 22.85 30.60 0.40
CA THR A 441 23.58 31.73 0.99
C THR A 441 24.90 31.25 1.61
N SER A 442 24.84 30.18 2.40
CA SER A 442 26.02 29.59 3.03
C SER A 442 26.99 28.99 1.98
N TRP A 443 26.47 28.38 0.91
CA TRP A 443 27.28 27.88 -0.21
C TRP A 443 28.01 29.02 -0.92
N ASN A 444 27.31 30.11 -1.25
CA ASN A 444 27.92 31.27 -1.90
C ASN A 444 29.07 31.86 -1.07
N GLY A 445 28.93 31.87 0.27
CA GLY A 445 29.99 32.30 1.18
C GLY A 445 31.23 31.37 1.19
N LEU A 446 31.03 30.07 0.97
CA LEU A 446 32.09 29.06 0.97
C LEU A 446 32.75 28.88 -0.40
N GLU A 447 31.99 28.99 -1.48
CA GLU A 447 32.40 28.69 -2.85
C GLU A 447 33.66 29.47 -3.24
N SER A 448 33.70 30.76 -2.93
CA SER A 448 34.89 31.61 -3.16
C SER A 448 36.14 31.14 -2.38
N LYS A 449 35.97 30.66 -1.15
CA LYS A 449 37.05 30.11 -0.32
C LYS A 449 37.56 28.78 -0.89
N LEU A 450 36.65 27.93 -1.34
CA LEU A 450 36.98 26.65 -1.98
C LEU A 450 37.78 26.85 -3.27
N PHE A 451 37.43 27.84 -4.10
CA PHE A 451 38.23 28.20 -5.27
C PHE A 451 39.67 28.56 -4.90
N LYS A 452 39.88 29.35 -3.83
CA LYS A 452 41.22 29.71 -3.34
C LYS A 452 42.00 28.49 -2.86
N VAL A 453 41.34 27.58 -2.14
CA VAL A 453 41.96 26.32 -1.68
C VAL A 453 42.36 25.47 -2.88
N ARG A 454 41.46 25.24 -3.84
CA ARG A 454 41.73 24.50 -5.08
C ARG A 454 42.96 25.08 -5.79
N THR A 455 43.00 26.39 -6.00
CA THR A 455 44.13 27.08 -6.65
C THR A 455 45.43 26.89 -5.87
N SER A 456 45.39 27.05 -4.54
CA SER A 456 46.57 26.89 -3.67
C SER A 456 47.12 25.46 -3.70
N LEU A 457 46.25 24.45 -3.63
CA LEU A 457 46.64 23.04 -3.69
C LEU A 457 47.22 22.66 -5.06
N ASN A 458 46.61 23.13 -6.14
CA ASN A 458 47.13 22.89 -7.50
C ASN A 458 48.49 23.55 -7.70
N SER A 459 48.67 24.79 -7.25
CA SER A 459 49.97 25.47 -7.30
C SER A 459 51.03 24.68 -6.51
N PHE A 460 50.68 24.25 -5.29
CA PHE A 460 51.58 23.48 -4.44
C PHE A 460 52.00 22.15 -5.08
N ASN A 461 51.04 21.40 -5.62
CA ASN A 461 51.30 20.15 -6.33
C ASN A 461 52.19 20.35 -7.56
N GLY A 462 52.11 21.51 -8.21
CA GLY A 462 52.93 21.87 -9.36
C GLY A 462 54.42 21.99 -9.05
N PHE A 463 54.80 22.42 -7.84
CA PHE A 463 56.22 22.63 -7.50
C PHE A 463 56.81 21.63 -6.51
N ILE A 464 56.00 20.96 -5.67
CA ILE A 464 56.52 20.17 -4.55
C ILE A 464 57.43 19.00 -4.99
N ASN A 465 57.06 18.29 -6.06
CA ASN A 465 57.88 17.18 -6.57
C ASN A 465 59.19 17.66 -7.22
N PRO A 466 59.16 18.69 -8.10
CA PRO A 466 60.39 19.37 -8.53
C PRO A 466 61.25 19.84 -7.35
N PHE A 467 60.65 20.39 -6.29
CA PHE A 467 61.38 20.88 -5.14
C PHE A 467 62.08 19.73 -4.38
N LYS A 468 61.40 18.60 -4.16
CA LYS A 468 61.99 17.39 -3.58
C LYS A 468 63.16 16.84 -4.40
N GLN A 469 63.03 16.84 -5.72
CA GLN A 469 64.11 16.44 -6.62
C GLN A 469 65.30 17.41 -6.54
N LEU A 470 65.03 18.71 -6.53
CA LEU A 470 66.05 19.76 -6.44
C LEU A 470 66.90 19.63 -5.16
N VAL A 471 66.26 19.37 -4.02
CA VAL A 471 66.96 19.21 -2.72
C VAL A 471 67.58 17.83 -2.52
N SER A 472 67.41 16.88 -3.44
CA SER A 472 67.97 15.52 -3.30
C SER A 472 69.49 15.46 -3.41
N SER A 473 70.11 16.51 -3.92
CA SER A 473 71.56 16.65 -4.12
C SER A 473 72.38 16.31 -2.86
N SER A 474 73.57 15.75 -3.04
CA SER A 474 74.42 15.25 -1.94
C SER A 474 74.91 16.36 -1.00
N TYR A 475 74.98 17.60 -1.47
CA TYR A 475 75.43 18.77 -0.71
C TYR A 475 74.31 19.46 0.08
N VAL A 476 73.06 19.00 -0.01
CA VAL A 476 71.96 19.50 0.82
C VAL A 476 71.88 18.69 2.11
N SER A 477 71.77 19.39 3.24
CA SER A 477 71.69 18.79 4.57
C SER A 477 70.44 17.92 4.71
N GLN A 478 70.54 16.87 5.53
CA GLN A 478 69.40 15.99 5.80
C GLN A 478 68.22 16.73 6.44
N ASP A 479 68.49 17.73 7.29
CA ASP A 479 67.47 18.57 7.93
C ASP A 479 66.62 19.32 6.89
N ASN A 480 67.25 19.96 5.90
CA ASN A 480 66.55 20.66 4.83
C ASN A 480 65.75 19.70 3.93
N LYS A 481 66.30 18.52 3.63
CA LYS A 481 65.57 17.47 2.91
C LYS A 481 64.31 17.04 3.66
N ASN A 482 64.44 16.82 4.97
CA ASN A 482 63.32 16.43 5.83
C ASN A 482 62.23 17.52 5.87
N LYS A 483 62.62 18.81 5.97
CA LYS A 483 61.68 19.93 5.95
C LYS A 483 60.88 20.00 4.65
N VAL A 484 61.54 19.94 3.49
CA VAL A 484 60.86 19.93 2.18
C VAL A 484 59.95 18.71 2.03
N ASN A 485 60.40 17.54 2.50
CA ASN A 485 59.58 16.32 2.52
C ASN A 485 58.35 16.44 3.42
N GLY A 486 58.44 17.22 4.51
CA GLY A 486 57.35 17.47 5.46
C GLY A 486 56.30 18.48 5.00
N LEU A 487 56.59 19.34 4.00
CA LEU A 487 55.68 20.41 3.57
C LEU A 487 54.30 19.91 3.13
N GLN A 488 54.23 18.75 2.47
CA GLN A 488 52.94 18.16 2.08
C GLN A 488 52.10 17.79 3.30
N THR A 489 52.72 17.23 4.34
CA THR A 489 52.06 16.85 5.58
C THR A 489 51.53 18.09 6.32
N GLU A 490 52.33 19.17 6.36
CA GLU A 490 51.93 20.43 6.98
C GLU A 490 50.76 21.10 6.24
N LEU A 491 50.81 21.15 4.91
CA LEU A 491 49.70 21.64 4.10
C LEU A 491 48.43 20.82 4.34
N ASN A 492 48.53 19.48 4.33
CA ASN A 492 47.40 18.61 4.61
C ASN A 492 46.82 18.87 6.02
N SER A 493 47.68 19.13 7.01
CA SER A 493 47.24 19.51 8.36
C SER A 493 46.47 20.82 8.39
N LEU A 494 46.94 21.86 7.67
CA LEU A 494 46.24 23.14 7.56
C LEU A 494 44.87 22.97 6.90
N VAL A 495 44.78 22.18 5.83
CA VAL A 495 43.53 21.87 5.13
C VAL A 495 42.57 21.09 6.04
N ASN A 496 43.07 20.11 6.80
CA ASN A 496 42.28 19.34 7.76
C ASN A 496 41.71 20.22 8.88
N THR A 497 42.54 21.11 9.45
CA THR A 497 42.11 22.04 10.50
C THR A 497 41.05 23.01 9.99
N ALA A 498 41.24 23.56 8.78
CA ALA A 498 40.27 24.48 8.18
C ALA A 498 38.91 23.81 7.92
N PHE A 499 38.90 22.57 7.44
CA PHE A 499 37.68 21.84 7.03
C PHE A 499 37.27 20.74 8.01
N ASN A 500 37.41 20.98 9.32
CA ASN A 500 36.84 20.09 10.33
C ASN A 500 35.30 20.04 10.16
N GLN A 501 34.72 18.85 10.23
CA GLN A 501 33.27 18.63 10.02
C GLN A 501 32.38 19.40 11.02
N SER A 502 32.91 19.82 12.17
CA SER A 502 32.18 20.66 13.13
C SER A 502 32.09 22.14 12.71
N ASN A 503 32.95 22.61 11.81
CA ASN A 503 33.02 24.02 11.44
C ASN A 503 31.81 24.46 10.60
N THR A 504 31.39 25.71 10.76
CA THR A 504 30.40 26.33 9.87
C THR A 504 31.09 26.91 8.63
N PRO A 505 30.42 27.00 7.49
CA PRO A 505 31.02 27.53 6.26
C PRO A 505 31.59 28.95 6.41
N GLU A 506 30.95 29.75 7.27
CA GLU A 506 31.36 31.12 7.59
C GLU A 506 32.68 31.14 8.39
N SER A 507 32.88 30.18 9.31
CA SER A 507 34.06 30.10 10.17
C SER A 507 35.32 29.56 9.48
N ILE A 508 35.18 28.93 8.31
CA ILE A 508 36.31 28.40 7.54
C ILE A 508 37.23 29.55 7.13
N ASN A 509 38.47 29.52 7.61
CA ASN A 509 39.53 30.43 7.23
C ASN A 509 40.59 29.68 6.41
N VAL A 510 40.84 30.16 5.20
CA VAL A 510 41.75 29.52 4.24
C VAL A 510 43.05 30.31 4.03
N SER A 511 43.21 31.47 4.69
CA SER A 511 44.39 32.32 4.50
C SER A 511 45.69 31.63 4.90
N GLY A 512 45.65 30.75 5.90
CA GLY A 512 46.80 29.92 6.28
C GLY A 512 47.25 28.98 5.16
N ILE A 513 46.30 28.40 4.42
CA ILE A 513 46.56 27.52 3.28
C ILE A 513 47.15 28.33 2.11
N GLU A 514 46.55 29.47 1.79
CA GLU A 514 47.00 30.38 0.72
C GLU A 514 48.44 30.86 0.99
N ASN A 515 48.68 31.37 2.21
CA ASN A 515 49.98 31.87 2.62
C ASN A 515 51.05 30.76 2.62
N PHE A 516 50.69 29.57 3.09
CA PHE A 516 51.61 28.43 3.11
C PHE A 516 52.01 28.00 1.69
N ALA A 517 51.04 27.84 0.80
CA ALA A 517 51.31 27.45 -0.58
C ALA A 517 52.17 28.50 -1.30
N SER A 518 51.80 29.78 -1.20
CA SER A 518 52.53 30.88 -1.85
C SER A 518 53.95 31.04 -1.29
N LYS A 519 54.14 31.00 0.03
CA LYS A 519 55.46 31.07 0.66
C LYS A 519 56.39 29.96 0.15
N ASN A 520 55.90 28.72 0.14
CA ASN A 520 56.73 27.58 -0.24
C ASN A 520 57.00 27.51 -1.75
N GLN A 521 56.07 28.00 -2.57
CA GLN A 521 56.33 28.20 -4.00
C GLN A 521 57.48 29.19 -4.21
N HIS A 522 57.45 30.32 -3.50
CA HIS A 522 58.53 31.31 -3.56
C HIS A 522 59.87 30.76 -3.06
N ALA A 523 59.85 29.94 -2.01
CA ALA A 523 61.04 29.24 -1.51
C ALA A 523 61.64 28.31 -2.57
N TYR A 524 60.80 27.53 -3.27
CA TYR A 524 61.22 26.68 -4.38
C TYR A 524 61.85 27.50 -5.52
N GLU A 525 61.15 28.52 -6.01
CA GLU A 525 61.62 29.36 -7.12
C GLU A 525 62.96 30.02 -6.80
N THR A 526 63.10 30.56 -5.59
CA THR A 526 64.32 31.20 -5.11
C THR A 526 65.47 30.20 -4.98
N TYR A 527 65.21 29.04 -4.36
CA TYR A 527 66.23 28.02 -4.19
C TYR A 527 66.68 27.42 -5.53
N ASN A 528 65.78 27.25 -6.49
CA ASN A 528 66.10 26.76 -7.83
C ASN A 528 67.08 27.68 -8.56
N GLN A 529 66.91 29.00 -8.44
CA GLN A 529 67.85 29.98 -9.01
C GLN A 529 69.23 29.93 -8.32
N LEU A 530 69.25 29.78 -7.00
CA LEU A 530 70.50 29.67 -6.22
C LEU A 530 71.25 28.38 -6.53
N ASP A 531 70.55 27.25 -6.57
CA ASP A 531 71.12 25.95 -6.91
C ASP A 531 71.66 25.92 -8.34
N THR A 532 70.95 26.54 -9.29
CA THR A 532 71.45 26.74 -10.67
C THR A 532 72.73 27.55 -10.69
N SER A 533 72.79 28.66 -9.93
CA SER A 533 73.98 29.51 -9.82
C SER A 533 75.16 28.75 -9.18
N TYR A 534 74.88 27.96 -8.14
CA TYR A 534 75.86 27.09 -7.48
C TYR A 534 76.42 26.02 -8.43
N LYS A 535 75.55 25.38 -9.24
CA LYS A 535 75.95 24.40 -10.25
C LYS A 535 76.78 25.01 -11.38
N GLN A 536 76.46 26.24 -11.80
CA GLN A 536 77.19 26.96 -12.86
C GLN A 536 78.54 27.48 -12.40
N SER A 537 78.69 27.82 -11.11
CA SER A 537 80.00 28.14 -10.55
C SER A 537 80.91 26.90 -10.61
N GLN A 538 82.16 27.07 -11.04
CA GLN A 538 83.08 25.95 -11.31
C GLN A 538 83.43 25.07 -10.08
N TYR A 539 82.83 25.28 -8.90
CA TYR A 539 83.09 24.50 -7.67
C TYR A 539 82.87 22.99 -7.85
N LEU A 540 81.81 22.56 -8.56
CA LEU A 540 81.56 21.14 -8.81
C LEU A 540 82.57 20.54 -9.82
N ASN A 541 82.95 21.32 -10.83
CA ASN A 541 83.93 20.94 -11.85
C ASN A 541 85.38 20.96 -11.33
N LEU A 542 85.66 21.74 -10.29
CA LEU A 542 86.96 21.80 -9.61
C LEU A 542 87.10 20.69 -8.57
N ASN A 543 86.01 20.21 -7.96
CA ASN A 543 86.04 19.09 -7.01
C ASN A 543 86.53 17.78 -7.65
N SER A 544 86.17 17.53 -8.92
CA SER A 544 86.70 16.39 -9.69
C SER A 544 88.15 16.59 -10.14
N ARG A 545 88.58 17.84 -10.37
CA ARG A 545 89.96 18.20 -10.79
C ARG A 545 90.92 18.45 -9.62
N LEU A 546 90.42 18.55 -8.39
CA LEU A 546 91.17 18.91 -7.18
C LEU A 546 92.31 17.92 -6.90
N ASN A 547 92.08 16.63 -7.17
CA ASN A 547 93.11 15.59 -7.05
C ASN A 547 94.17 15.66 -8.16
N THR A 548 93.81 16.16 -9.35
CA THR A 548 94.72 16.29 -10.50
C THR A 548 95.57 17.56 -10.42
N VAL A 549 94.96 18.69 -10.02
CA VAL A 549 95.59 20.03 -10.00
C VAL A 549 96.44 20.27 -8.75
N PHE A 550 96.01 19.78 -7.58
CA PHE A 550 96.71 20.01 -6.30
C PHE A 550 97.46 18.79 -5.76
N SER A 551 97.78 17.81 -6.62
CA SER A 551 98.49 16.57 -6.23
C SER A 551 99.82 16.81 -5.49
N LYS A 552 100.41 18.01 -5.61
CA LYS A 552 101.68 18.40 -4.95
C LYS A 552 101.54 19.52 -3.91
N PHE A 553 100.34 20.03 -3.62
CA PHE A 553 100.13 21.21 -2.74
C PHE A 553 99.00 20.99 -1.72
N ASN A 554 99.33 20.44 -0.55
CA ASN A 554 98.38 20.16 0.54
C ASN A 554 97.64 21.43 1.03
N TYR A 555 98.33 22.57 1.11
CA TYR A 555 97.73 23.83 1.56
C TYR A 555 96.64 24.33 0.61
N GLY A 556 96.88 24.26 -0.71
CA GLY A 556 95.89 24.64 -1.73
C GLY A 556 94.65 23.75 -1.67
N LYS A 557 94.84 22.42 -1.61
CA LYS A 557 93.74 21.45 -1.48
C LYS A 557 92.86 21.71 -0.24
N SER A 558 93.46 22.00 0.91
CA SER A 558 92.72 22.33 2.15
C SER A 558 91.91 23.63 1.99
N LYS A 559 92.52 24.72 1.50
CA LYS A 559 91.83 26.00 1.31
C LYS A 559 90.65 25.91 0.33
N TYR A 560 90.77 25.10 -0.72
CA TYR A 560 89.67 24.86 -1.66
C TYR A 560 88.56 23.98 -1.08
N SER A 561 88.92 22.94 -0.33
CA SER A 561 87.95 22.13 0.41
C SER A 561 87.15 23.00 1.40
N ASP A 562 87.82 23.91 2.12
CA ASP A 562 87.18 24.85 3.04
C ASP A 562 86.19 25.78 2.31
N LEU A 563 86.52 26.23 1.10
CA LEU A 563 85.64 27.06 0.27
C LEU A 563 84.38 26.30 -0.20
N ILE A 564 84.53 25.02 -0.60
CA ILE A 564 83.40 24.17 -0.97
C ILE A 564 82.49 23.95 0.24
N VAL A 565 83.06 23.57 1.39
CA VAL A 565 82.31 23.37 2.64
C VAL A 565 81.61 24.65 3.07
N LYS A 566 82.27 25.81 2.96
CA LYS A 566 81.65 27.11 3.25
C LYS A 566 80.49 27.43 2.31
N ALA A 567 80.65 27.23 1.01
CA ALA A 567 79.59 27.47 0.03
C ALA A 567 78.37 26.54 0.24
N GLN A 568 78.62 25.27 0.58
CA GLN A 568 77.56 24.32 0.94
C GLN A 568 76.86 24.72 2.25
N THR A 569 77.63 25.18 3.24
CA THR A 569 77.09 25.68 4.51
C THR A 569 76.19 26.90 4.27
N ASP A 570 76.63 27.87 3.47
CA ASP A 570 75.86 29.08 3.15
C ASP A 570 74.58 28.75 2.35
N LEU A 571 74.68 27.83 1.38
CA LEU A 571 73.52 27.37 0.59
C LEU A 571 72.48 26.68 1.48
N ASN A 572 72.92 25.82 2.40
CA ASN A 572 72.03 25.13 3.35
C ASN A 572 71.41 26.09 4.37
N ALA A 573 72.18 27.05 4.88
CA ALA A 573 71.66 28.09 5.77
C ALA A 573 70.57 28.92 5.07
N HIS A 574 70.73 29.19 3.78
CA HIS A 574 69.74 29.95 3.02
C HIS A 574 68.45 29.16 2.79
N LEU A 575 68.54 27.90 2.36
CA LEU A 575 67.36 27.03 2.23
C LEU A 575 66.61 26.90 3.56
N ASN A 576 67.36 26.71 4.67
CA ASN A 576 66.77 26.66 6.00
C ASN A 576 66.04 27.97 6.35
N ASN A 577 66.62 29.13 6.02
CA ASN A 577 65.97 30.43 6.23
C ASN A 577 64.72 30.60 5.37
N LEU A 578 64.72 30.18 4.11
CA LEU A 578 63.54 30.24 3.24
C LEU A 578 62.39 29.39 3.79
N LEU A 579 62.69 28.20 4.31
CA LEU A 579 61.70 27.30 4.91
C LEU A 579 61.18 27.85 6.25
N ASN A 580 62.03 28.45 7.08
CA ASN A 580 61.65 28.95 8.42
C ASN A 580 61.06 30.37 8.42
N SER A 581 61.44 31.24 7.49
CA SER A 581 60.98 32.65 7.52
C SER A 581 59.47 32.72 7.32
N ALA A 582 58.75 33.24 8.31
CA ALA A 582 57.29 33.28 8.31
C ALA A 582 56.69 34.48 7.54
N THR A 583 57.48 35.23 6.75
CA THR A 583 57.04 36.53 6.22
C THR A 583 56.66 36.49 4.75
N SER A 584 55.37 36.67 4.51
CA SER A 584 54.77 37.15 3.27
C SER A 584 55.59 38.27 2.63
N GLY A 585 55.98 38.09 1.36
CA GLY A 585 56.06 39.12 0.33
C GLY A 585 56.97 40.35 0.51
N LYS A 586 57.67 40.57 1.63
CA LYS A 586 58.55 41.75 1.78
C LYS A 586 59.98 41.45 1.32
N ASN A 587 60.24 41.82 0.06
CA ASN A 587 61.52 42.25 -0.50
C ASN A 587 62.81 41.63 0.10
N ASN A 588 62.96 40.32 -0.07
CA ASN A 588 64.27 39.66 0.00
C ASN A 588 65.15 39.96 -1.23
N GLN A 589 64.72 40.84 -2.15
CA GLN A 589 65.53 41.28 -3.30
C GLN A 589 66.87 41.91 -2.87
N LYS A 590 66.89 42.65 -1.75
CA LYS A 590 68.13 43.16 -1.13
C LYS A 590 69.01 42.03 -0.56
N LEU A 591 68.40 40.99 0.00
CA LEU A 591 69.11 39.80 0.49
C LEU A 591 69.70 39.01 -0.69
N PHE A 592 68.94 38.84 -1.77
CA PHE A 592 69.34 38.22 -3.04
C PHE A 592 70.53 38.93 -3.69
N GLN A 593 70.50 40.27 -3.78
CA GLN A 593 71.62 41.06 -4.31
C GLN A 593 72.86 40.99 -3.42
N THR A 594 72.66 40.99 -2.09
CA THR A 594 73.77 40.88 -1.13
C THR A 594 74.42 39.49 -1.20
N LEU A 595 73.63 38.44 -1.39
CA LEU A 595 74.10 37.06 -1.46
C LEU A 595 74.66 36.66 -2.82
N HIS A 596 74.11 37.14 -3.93
CA HIS A 596 74.76 37.01 -5.23
C HIS A 596 76.15 37.66 -5.20
N LYS A 597 76.31 38.79 -4.49
CA LYS A 597 77.62 39.39 -4.18
C LYS A 597 78.49 38.52 -3.26
N GLN A 598 77.93 37.88 -2.23
CA GLN A 598 78.69 37.00 -1.33
C GLN A 598 79.11 35.67 -1.98
N MET A 599 78.31 35.11 -2.88
CA MET A 599 78.63 33.89 -3.63
C MET A 599 79.53 34.15 -4.85
N SER A 600 79.49 35.36 -5.43
CA SER A 600 80.36 35.74 -6.56
C SER A 600 81.77 36.17 -6.12
N LYS A 601 81.94 36.76 -4.93
CA LYS A 601 83.25 37.22 -4.41
C LYS A 601 84.31 36.12 -4.32
N PRO A 602 84.04 34.92 -3.75
CA PRO A 602 85.01 33.83 -3.73
C PRO A 602 85.32 33.33 -5.14
N CYS A 603 84.33 33.35 -6.05
CA CYS A 603 84.48 33.01 -7.47
C CYS A 603 85.45 33.96 -8.21
N GLN A 604 85.46 35.25 -7.85
CA GLN A 604 86.39 36.23 -8.42
C GLN A 604 87.81 36.12 -7.85
N GLN A 605 87.95 35.79 -6.56
CA GLN A 605 89.26 35.48 -5.95
C GLN A 605 89.89 34.23 -6.56
N LEU A 606 89.07 33.23 -6.91
CA LEU A 606 89.45 31.99 -7.59
C LEU A 606 89.91 32.16 -9.04
N LYS A 607 89.43 33.19 -9.75
CA LYS A 607 89.91 33.52 -11.10
C LYS A 607 91.28 34.23 -11.08
N LYS A 608 91.66 34.79 -9.93
CA LYS A 608 92.92 35.53 -9.73
C LYS A 608 94.06 34.65 -9.19
N LEU A 609 93.73 33.52 -8.57
CA LEU A 609 94.65 32.45 -8.15
C LEU A 609 94.72 31.40 -9.26
#